data_AF-A0A973D989-F1
#
_entry.id   AF-A0A973D989-F1
#
_cell.length_a   1.000
_cell.length_b   1.000
_cell.length_c   1.000
_cell.angle_alpha   90.00
_cell.angle_beta   90.00
_cell.angle_gamma   90.00
#
_symmetry.space_group_name_H-M   'P 1'
#
loop_
_entity.id
_entity.type
_entity.pdbx_description
1 polymer ?
#
loop_
_entity_poly.entity_id
_entity_poly.type
_entity_poly.pdbx_seq_one_letter_code
_entity_poly.pdbx_strand_id
1 'polypeptide(L)'
;MSCTGQYDFCVVAGDNLDFKVRYKSGDEYVNISDYTARMQLRKRLTDENPAATATCVVTDALKGEITCSLTKDETTALVTLPSSKARYFYDVEYISPTDNKLTIISGSIDVHIGVTR
;
A
#
# COMPACT_ATOMS: atom_id res chain seq x y z
N MET A 1 15.65 0.78 -14.67
CA MET A 1 14.35 1.22 -14.14
C MET A 1 14.55 1.42 -12.64
N SER A 2 14.75 2.66 -12.19
CA SER A 2 14.94 2.98 -10.77
C SER A 2 13.58 3.05 -10.11
N CYS A 3 13.34 2.25 -9.07
CA CYS A 3 12.12 2.35 -8.28
C CYS A 3 12.18 3.66 -7.46
N THR A 4 11.16 4.51 -7.59
CA THR A 4 11.00 5.70 -6.76
C THR A 4 10.43 5.27 -5.42
N GLY A 5 11.25 5.32 -4.36
CA GLY A 5 10.84 4.97 -2.99
C GLY A 5 10.61 3.47 -2.75
N GLN A 6 11.26 2.90 -1.74
CA GLN A 6 11.01 1.53 -1.29
C GLN A 6 10.79 1.49 0.22
N TYR A 7 9.79 0.72 0.65
CA TYR A 7 9.55 0.46 2.07
C TYR A 7 8.97 -0.94 2.25
N ASP A 8 9.52 -1.70 3.18
CA ASP A 8 9.00 -3.01 3.53
C ASP A 8 8.26 -2.92 4.88
N PHE A 9 7.04 -3.45 4.93
CA PHE A 9 6.28 -3.53 6.18
C PHE A 9 6.36 -4.92 6.80
N CYS A 10 6.26 -4.94 8.12
CA CYS A 10 5.95 -6.12 8.91
C CYS A 10 4.65 -5.84 9.66
N VAL A 11 3.64 -6.71 9.50
CA VAL A 11 2.29 -6.53 10.05
C VAL A 11 1.87 -7.79 10.81
N VAL A 12 1.23 -7.59 11.96
CA VAL A 12 0.57 -8.67 12.68
C VAL A 12 -0.87 -8.82 12.16
N ALA A 13 -1.26 -10.03 11.76
CA ALA A 13 -2.62 -10.33 11.38
C ALA A 13 -3.58 -10.05 12.55
N GLY A 14 -4.57 -9.20 12.33
CA GLY A 14 -5.50 -8.74 13.38
C GLY A 14 -5.27 -7.29 13.84
N ASP A 15 -4.18 -6.65 13.41
CA ASP A 15 -3.95 -5.21 13.61
C ASP A 15 -4.39 -4.40 12.38
N ASN A 16 -4.69 -3.12 12.59
CA ASN A 16 -4.82 -2.16 11.50
C ASN A 16 -3.43 -1.78 10.98
N LEU A 17 -3.29 -1.70 9.65
CA LEU A 17 -2.14 -1.06 9.02
C LEU A 17 -2.59 0.32 8.55
N ASP A 18 -1.98 1.37 9.06
CA ASP A 18 -2.15 2.75 8.59
C ASP A 18 -0.80 3.30 8.14
N PHE A 19 -0.72 3.72 6.89
CA PHE A 19 0.50 4.22 6.30
C PHE A 19 0.26 5.52 5.53
N LYS A 20 1.04 6.55 5.87
CA LYS A 20 0.96 7.87 5.26
C LYS A 20 2.16 8.12 4.36
N VAL A 21 1.90 8.50 3.12
CA VAL A 21 2.92 8.89 2.14
C VAL A 21 2.75 10.35 1.81
N ARG A 22 3.87 11.04 1.65
CA ARG A 22 3.91 12.37 1.08
C ARG A 22 4.91 12.41 -0.07
N TYR A 23 4.44 12.75 -1.26
CA TYR A 23 5.28 12.81 -2.44
C TYR A 23 5.89 14.20 -2.66
N LYS A 24 7.21 14.22 -2.87
CA LYS A 24 7.99 15.42 -3.22
C LYS A 24 8.78 15.17 -4.50
N SER A 25 8.87 16.20 -5.33
CA SER A 25 9.79 16.23 -6.47
C SER A 25 10.84 17.29 -6.19
N GLY A 26 12.06 16.87 -5.84
CA GLY A 26 13.05 17.77 -5.24
C GLY A 26 12.55 18.31 -3.90
N ASP A 27 12.55 19.64 -3.75
CA ASP A 27 12.11 20.32 -2.52
C ASP A 27 10.62 20.71 -2.53
N GLU A 28 9.95 20.55 -3.68
CA GLU A 28 8.55 20.94 -3.85
C GLU A 28 7.58 19.78 -3.61
N TYR A 29 6.45 20.10 -3.01
CA TYR A 29 5.34 19.15 -2.88
C TYR A 29 4.61 19.03 -4.22
N VAL A 30 4.24 17.81 -4.56
CA VAL A 30 3.46 17.55 -5.77
C VAL A 30 1.98 17.71 -5.47
N ASN A 31 1.30 18.59 -6.19
CA ASN A 31 -0.15 18.75 -6.08
C ASN A 31 -0.87 17.58 -6.76
N ILE A 32 -1.77 16.93 -6.02
CA ILE A 32 -2.52 15.74 -6.45
C ILE A 32 -4.03 15.93 -6.38
N SER A 33 -4.55 17.16 -6.40
CA SER A 33 -5.99 17.46 -6.23
C SER A 33 -6.93 16.63 -7.12
N ASP A 34 -6.53 16.35 -8.36
CA ASP A 34 -7.35 15.59 -9.31
C ASP A 34 -6.94 14.11 -9.41
N TYR A 35 -5.99 13.67 -8.60
CA TYR A 35 -5.50 12.29 -8.64
C TYR A 35 -6.22 11.44 -7.60
N THR A 36 -6.36 10.16 -7.92
CA THR A 36 -6.71 9.13 -6.94
C THR A 36 -5.47 8.33 -6.59
N ALA A 37 -5.52 7.65 -5.44
CA ALA A 37 -4.45 6.76 -5.01
C ALA A 37 -4.97 5.34 -4.88
N ARG A 38 -4.10 4.37 -5.18
CA ARG A 38 -4.40 2.95 -5.04
C ARG A 38 -3.19 2.20 -4.51
N MET A 39 -3.46 1.19 -3.69
CA MET A 39 -2.47 0.21 -3.26
C MET A 39 -3.06 -1.19 -3.34
N GLN A 40 -2.39 -2.08 -4.05
CA GLN A 40 -2.82 -3.47 -4.24
C GLN A 40 -1.74 -4.43 -3.80
N LEU A 41 -2.12 -5.43 -3.00
CA LEU A 41 -1.23 -6.47 -2.53
C LEU A 41 -1.38 -7.70 -3.42
N ARG A 42 -0.28 -8.25 -3.93
CA ARG A 42 -0.26 -9.47 -4.76
C ARG A 42 0.75 -10.48 -4.22
N LYS A 43 0.46 -11.78 -4.33
CA LYS A 43 1.41 -12.82 -3.89
C LYS A 43 2.57 -12.95 -4.88
N ARG A 44 2.28 -12.77 -6.16
CA ARG A 44 3.25 -12.70 -7.25
C ARG A 44 2.95 -11.50 -8.12
N LEU A 45 4.00 -10.92 -8.70
CA LEU A 45 3.88 -9.77 -9.61
C LEU A 45 2.99 -10.06 -10.82
N THR A 46 2.86 -11.34 -11.21
CA THR A 46 2.08 -11.79 -12.37
C THR A 46 0.64 -12.19 -12.02
N ASP A 47 0.25 -12.22 -10.74
CA ASP A 47 -1.11 -12.59 -10.37
C ASP A 47 -2.06 -11.52 -10.90
N GLU A 48 -3.11 -11.86 -11.64
CA GLU A 48 -4.06 -10.87 -12.20
C GLU A 48 -4.93 -10.21 -11.12
N ASN A 49 -5.30 -10.99 -10.10
CA ASN A 49 -6.19 -10.56 -9.02
C ASN A 49 -5.38 -10.22 -7.76
N PRO A 50 -5.60 -9.04 -7.15
CA PRO A 50 -4.97 -8.70 -5.88
C PRO A 50 -5.52 -9.58 -4.75
N ALA A 51 -4.65 -9.92 -3.81
CA ALA A 51 -5.02 -10.59 -2.57
C ALA A 51 -5.76 -9.65 -1.61
N ALA A 52 -5.40 -8.36 -1.63
CA ALA A 52 -6.12 -7.30 -0.96
C ALA A 52 -5.91 -5.96 -1.70
N THR A 53 -6.86 -5.05 -1.56
CA THR A 53 -6.73 -3.66 -2.01
C THR A 53 -6.89 -2.77 -0.79
N ALA A 54 -5.87 -1.99 -0.46
CA ALA A 54 -5.93 -1.08 0.67
C ALA A 54 -6.79 0.15 0.34
N THR A 55 -7.47 0.69 1.34
CA THR A 55 -8.22 1.95 1.19
C THR A 55 -7.25 3.11 1.26
N CYS A 56 -7.06 3.81 0.14
CA CYS A 56 -6.21 5.00 0.06
C CYS A 56 -7.04 6.27 -0.07
N VAL A 57 -6.82 7.23 0.83
CA VAL A 57 -7.50 8.53 0.86
C VAL A 57 -6.49 9.67 0.73
N VAL A 58 -6.84 10.69 -0.03
CA VAL A 58 -6.06 11.93 -0.11
C VAL A 58 -6.31 12.73 1.16
N THR A 59 -5.27 12.99 1.94
CA THR A 59 -5.36 13.72 3.21
C THR A 59 -4.89 15.17 3.11
N ASP A 60 -4.00 15.48 2.18
CA ASP A 60 -3.61 16.85 1.82
C ASP A 60 -3.18 16.87 0.34
N ALA A 61 -4.12 17.26 -0.54
CA ALA A 61 -3.91 17.27 -1.98
C ALA A 61 -2.79 18.21 -2.42
N LEU A 62 -2.68 19.38 -1.80
CA LEU A 62 -1.66 20.37 -2.17
C LEU A 62 -0.26 19.94 -1.76
N LYS A 63 -0.15 19.06 -0.75
CA LYS A 63 1.13 18.51 -0.28
C LYS A 63 1.45 17.13 -0.84
N GLY A 64 0.63 16.57 -1.73
CA GLY A 64 0.87 15.22 -2.25
C GLY A 64 0.73 14.17 -1.16
N GLU A 65 -0.18 14.35 -0.20
CA GLU A 65 -0.32 13.47 0.95
C GLU A 65 -1.52 12.52 0.80
N ILE A 66 -1.24 11.23 1.01
CA ILE A 66 -2.24 10.18 1.07
C ILE A 66 -2.04 9.32 2.32
N THR A 67 -3.11 8.70 2.78
CA THR A 67 -3.07 7.64 3.79
C THR A 67 -3.71 6.39 3.20
N CYS A 68 -2.96 5.29 3.18
CA CYS A 68 -3.46 3.98 2.80
C CYS A 68 -3.63 3.12 4.06
N SER A 69 -4.73 2.38 4.12
CA SER A 69 -5.09 1.60 5.29
C SER A 69 -5.62 0.21 4.93
N LEU A 70 -5.28 -0.77 5.77
CA LEU A 70 -5.94 -2.09 5.84
C LEU A 70 -6.49 -2.26 7.24
N THR A 71 -7.75 -2.68 7.33
CA THR A 71 -8.41 -2.99 8.58
C THR A 71 -7.89 -4.31 9.17
N LYS A 72 -8.10 -4.50 10.47
CA LYS A 72 -7.82 -5.76 11.17
C LYS A 72 -8.39 -7.01 10.49
N ASP A 73 -9.56 -6.90 9.87
CA ASP A 73 -10.24 -8.04 9.25
C ASP A 73 -9.57 -8.37 7.90
N GLU A 74 -9.15 -7.34 7.16
CA GLU A 74 -8.37 -7.49 5.93
C GLU A 74 -6.98 -8.03 6.21
N THR A 75 -6.27 -7.54 7.24
CA THR A 75 -4.94 -8.08 7.61
C THR A 75 -5.03 -9.51 8.13
N THR A 76 -6.12 -9.87 8.82
CA THR A 76 -6.39 -11.26 9.23
C THR A 76 -6.60 -12.16 8.02
N ALA A 77 -7.37 -11.71 7.02
CA ALA A 77 -7.64 -12.50 5.81
C ALA A 77 -6.39 -12.77 4.95
N LEU A 78 -5.33 -11.96 5.11
CA LEU A 78 -4.06 -12.14 4.41
C LEU A 78 -3.21 -13.31 4.92
N VAL A 79 -3.53 -13.89 6.07
CA VAL A 79 -2.85 -15.08 6.60
C VAL A 79 -3.86 -16.20 6.82
N THR A 80 -3.71 -17.29 6.08
CA THR A 80 -4.58 -18.47 6.19
C THR A 80 -3.86 -19.64 6.87
N LEU A 81 -4.53 -20.27 7.84
CA LEU A 81 -4.03 -21.49 8.46
C LEU A 81 -3.89 -22.63 7.42
N PRO A 82 -2.85 -23.48 7.50
CA PRO A 82 -1.88 -23.62 8.59
C PRO A 82 -0.69 -22.64 8.52
N SER A 83 -0.65 -21.73 7.54
CA SER A 83 0.48 -20.81 7.39
C SER A 83 0.44 -19.77 8.50
N SER A 84 1.52 -19.66 9.27
CA SER A 84 1.68 -18.64 10.32
C SER A 84 2.21 -17.31 9.78
N LYS A 85 2.54 -17.24 8.48
CA LYS A 85 3.04 -16.06 7.80
C LYS A 85 2.69 -16.07 6.31
N ALA A 86 2.59 -14.88 5.72
CA ALA A 86 2.44 -14.66 4.29
C ALA A 86 3.24 -13.43 3.86
N ARG A 87 3.75 -13.43 2.63
CA ARG A 87 4.42 -12.28 2.02
C ARG A 87 3.65 -11.84 0.78
N TYR A 88 3.50 -10.53 0.63
CA TYR A 88 2.89 -9.88 -0.52
C TYR A 88 3.82 -8.79 -1.05
N PHE A 89 3.67 -8.47 -2.32
CA PHE A 89 4.30 -7.31 -2.95
C PHE A 89 3.24 -6.27 -3.25
N TYR A 90 3.61 -5.00 -3.13
CA TYR A 90 2.71 -3.89 -3.36
C TYR A 90 3.41 -2.76 -4.12
N ASP A 91 2.60 -1.98 -4.78
CA ASP A 91 2.88 -0.63 -5.21
C ASP A 91 1.80 0.32 -4.66
N VAL A 92 2.18 1.57 -4.48
CA VAL A 92 1.25 2.67 -4.29
C VAL A 92 1.36 3.55 -5.52
N GLU A 93 0.23 3.79 -6.16
CA GLU A 93 0.14 4.53 -7.42
C GLU A 93 -0.73 5.77 -7.25
N TYR A 94 -0.28 6.89 -7.82
CA TYR A 94 -1.18 7.97 -8.20
C TYR A 94 -1.74 7.70 -9.59
N ILE A 95 -3.04 7.91 -9.73
CA ILE A 95 -3.79 7.71 -10.97
C ILE A 95 -4.42 9.06 -11.33
N SER A 96 -3.98 9.62 -12.44
CA SER A 96 -4.54 10.87 -12.98
C SER A 96 -5.95 10.67 -13.55
N PRO A 97 -6.72 11.75 -13.79
CA PRO A 97 -8.02 11.65 -14.47
C PRO A 97 -7.99 11.02 -15.86
N THR A 98 -6.82 11.01 -16.51
CA THR A 98 -6.57 10.39 -17.82
C THR A 98 -5.97 9.00 -17.73
N ASP A 99 -6.02 8.37 -16.55
CA ASP A 99 -5.52 7.02 -16.23
C ASP A 99 -4.00 6.82 -16.40
N ASN A 100 -3.22 7.91 -16.46
CA ASN A 100 -1.77 7.81 -16.29
C ASN A 100 -1.44 7.43 -14.85
N LYS A 101 -0.58 6.43 -14.69
CA LYS A 101 -0.17 5.86 -13.40
C LYS A 101 1.26 6.25 -13.07
N LEU A 102 1.47 6.71 -11.84
CA LEU A 102 2.79 7.00 -11.28
C LEU A 102 2.97 6.20 -9.99
N THR A 103 3.88 5.24 -9.98
CA THR A 103 4.29 4.54 -8.76
C THR A 103 5.14 5.46 -7.89
N ILE A 104 4.69 5.70 -6.67
CA ILE A 104 5.33 6.62 -5.71
C ILE A 104 6.15 5.89 -4.63
N ILE A 105 5.74 4.67 -4.30
CA ILE A 105 6.47 3.77 -3.41
C ILE A 105 6.08 2.34 -3.73
N SER A 106 7.02 1.42 -3.61
CA SER A 106 6.77 0.00 -3.71
C SER A 106 7.51 -0.77 -2.64
N GLY A 107 7.19 -2.05 -2.48
CA GLY A 107 7.89 -2.89 -1.54
C GLY A 107 7.16 -4.20 -1.28
N SER A 108 7.45 -4.78 -0.13
CA SER A 108 6.82 -5.99 0.35
C SER A 108 6.15 -5.80 1.70
N ILE A 109 5.13 -6.62 1.95
CA ILE A 109 4.44 -6.72 3.23
C ILE A 109 4.61 -8.17 3.70
N ASP A 110 5.28 -8.34 4.84
CA ASP A 110 5.27 -9.58 5.60
C ASP A 110 4.16 -9.51 6.64
N VAL A 111 3.19 -10.42 6.54
CA VAL A 111 2.10 -10.58 7.52
C VAL A 111 2.32 -11.85 8.32
N HIS A 112 2.26 -11.78 9.64
CA HIS A 112 2.38 -12.95 10.51
C HIS A 112 1.29 -12.99 11.57
N ILE A 113 0.92 -14.19 12.04
CA ILE A 113 -0.01 -14.31 13.15
C ILE A 113 0.60 -13.72 14.43
N GLY A 114 -0.24 -13.07 15.24
CA GLY A 114 0.11 -12.67 16.60
C GLY A 114 0.30 -13.90 17.50
N VAL A 115 1.18 -13.80 18.49
CA VAL A 115 1.36 -14.85 19.51
C VAL A 115 0.30 -14.73 20.62
N THR A 116 -0.21 -13.53 20.84
CA THR A 116 -1.30 -13.24 21.78
C THR A 116 -2.65 -13.57 21.16
N ARG A 117 -3.40 -14.46 21.81
CA ARG A 117 -4.76 -14.88 21.48
C ARG A 117 -5.77 -14.15 22.34
#